data_AF-A0A7N0SVA6-F1
#
_entry.id   AF-A0A7N0SVA6-F1
#
_cell.length_a   1.000
_cell.length_b   1.000
_cell.length_c   1.000
_cell.angle_alpha   90.00
_cell.angle_beta   90.00
_cell.angle_gamma   90.00
#
_symmetry.space_group_name_H-M   'P 1'
#
loop_
_entity.id
_entity.type
_entity.pdbx_description
1 polymer ?
#
loop_
_entity_poly.entity_id
_entity_poly.type
_entity_poly.pdbx_seq_one_letter_code
_entity_poly.pdbx_strand_id
1 'polypeptide(L)'
;MEIDNTDAAGPAIIKALASCNKPARDRALRHLHKWLPRQAQVADDDMKKIWKGLFYCVWHADKFPAQSELTERLTQLLLDLDLPVSIHYFNRMIPNQMRIN
;
A
#
# COMPACT_ATOMS: atom_id res chain seq x y z
N MET A 1 -29.47 -1.89 -4.50
CA MET A 1 -28.43 -0.84 -4.49
C MET A 1 -27.69 -1.02 -3.18
N GLU A 2 -26.70 -1.90 -3.17
CA GLU A 2 -25.90 -2.15 -1.97
C GLU A 2 -24.92 -0.99 -1.84
N ILE A 3 -24.99 -0.31 -0.70
CA ILE A 3 -24.08 0.77 -0.33
C ILE A 3 -22.74 0.11 -0.04
N ASP A 4 -21.87 0.06 -1.06
CA ASP A 4 -20.47 -0.33 -0.91
C ASP A 4 -19.83 0.68 0.04
N ASN A 5 -19.47 0.21 1.23
CA ASN A 5 -18.97 1.01 2.34
C ASN A 5 -17.48 1.35 2.10
N THR A 6 -17.19 2.04 0.98
CA THR A 6 -15.84 2.37 0.49
C THR A 6 -15.13 3.45 1.29
N ASP A 7 -15.82 4.13 2.21
CA ASP A 7 -15.29 5.31 2.89
C ASP A 7 -14.53 4.98 4.17
N ALA A 8 -14.67 3.74 4.69
CA ALA A 8 -13.94 3.25 5.86
C ALA A 8 -12.71 2.38 5.50
N ALA A 9 -12.36 2.28 4.21
CA ALA A 9 -11.46 1.25 3.70
C ALA A 9 -9.99 1.42 4.12
N GLY A 10 -9.48 2.67 4.17
CA GLY A 10 -8.07 2.97 4.43
C GLY A 10 -7.48 2.24 5.67
N PRO A 11 -8.05 2.42 6.87
CA PRO A 11 -7.55 1.81 8.10
C PRO A 11 -7.58 0.26 8.13
N ALA A 12 -8.58 -0.35 7.50
CA ALA A 12 -8.73 -1.80 7.46
C ALA A 12 -7.74 -2.47 6.49
N ILE A 13 -7.47 -1.83 5.34
CA ILE A 13 -6.49 -2.28 4.34
C ILE A 13 -5.08 -2.33 4.97
N ILE A 14 -4.71 -1.29 5.73
CA ILE A 14 -3.39 -1.16 6.35
C ILE A 14 -3.04 -2.37 7.22
N LYS A 15 -3.95 -2.80 8.10
CA LYS A 15 -3.70 -3.95 8.98
C LYS A 15 -3.54 -5.24 8.20
N ALA A 16 -4.30 -5.41 7.11
CA ALA A 16 -4.24 -6.60 6.28
C ALA A 16 -2.97 -6.66 5.40
N LEU A 17 -2.39 -5.51 5.01
CA LEU A 17 -1.11 -5.43 4.28
C LEU A 17 0.07 -5.99 5.10
N ALA A 18 0.06 -5.78 6.42
CA ALA A 18 1.10 -6.27 7.34
C ALA A 18 0.82 -7.68 7.91
N SER A 19 -0.16 -8.41 7.37
CA SER A 19 -0.52 -9.75 7.88
C SER A 19 0.55 -10.80 7.54
N CYS A 20 0.81 -11.76 8.43
CA CYS A 20 1.64 -12.93 8.13
C CYS A 20 0.98 -13.90 7.11
N ASN A 21 -0.34 -13.82 6.92
CA ASN A 21 -1.10 -14.65 5.99
C ASN A 21 -1.04 -14.08 4.55
N LYS A 22 -0.38 -14.80 3.62
CA LYS A 22 -0.23 -14.38 2.22
C LYS A 22 -1.57 -14.08 1.52
N PRO A 23 -2.60 -14.96 1.58
CA PRO A 23 -3.93 -14.65 1.03
C PRO A 23 -4.54 -13.34 1.56
N ALA A 24 -4.34 -13.01 2.83
CA ALA A 24 -4.81 -11.76 3.41
C ALA A 24 -4.08 -10.54 2.83
N ARG A 25 -2.74 -10.60 2.73
CA ARG A 25 -1.93 -9.55 2.08
C ARG A 25 -2.32 -9.36 0.62
N ASP A 26 -2.48 -10.44 -0.12
CA ASP A 26 -2.84 -10.38 -1.55
C ASP A 26 -4.21 -9.74 -1.77
N ARG A 27 -5.19 -10.03 -0.90
CA ARG A 27 -6.50 -9.35 -0.92
C ARG A 27 -6.37 -7.87 -0.61
N ALA A 28 -5.58 -7.52 0.40
CA ALA A 28 -5.34 -6.13 0.81
C ALA A 28 -4.67 -5.32 -0.32
N LEU A 29 -3.65 -5.89 -0.97
CA LEU A 29 -3.01 -5.28 -2.13
C LEU A 29 -4.00 -5.05 -3.28
N ARG A 30 -4.80 -6.06 -3.64
CA ARG A 30 -5.82 -5.89 -4.70
C ARG A 30 -6.82 -4.79 -4.37
N HIS A 31 -7.19 -4.66 -3.10
CA HIS A 31 -8.09 -3.60 -2.67
C HIS A 31 -7.38 -2.22 -2.73
N LEU A 32 -6.13 -2.13 -2.27
CA LEU A 32 -5.33 -0.90 -2.36
C LEU A 32 -5.19 -0.41 -3.80
N HIS A 33 -4.87 -1.31 -4.74
CA HIS A 33 -4.76 -0.98 -6.17
C HIS A 33 -6.06 -0.44 -6.77
N LYS A 34 -7.23 -0.79 -6.21
CA LYS A 34 -8.53 -0.27 -6.67
C LYS A 34 -8.92 1.03 -5.97
N TRP A 35 -8.57 1.15 -4.68
CA TRP A 35 -9.00 2.25 -3.83
C TRP A 35 -8.12 3.49 -4.00
N LEU A 36 -6.79 3.32 -4.04
CA LEU A 36 -5.84 4.44 -4.03
C LEU A 36 -5.95 5.34 -5.27
N PRO A 37 -6.09 4.81 -6.51
CA PRO A 37 -6.27 5.66 -7.70
C PRO A 37 -7.58 6.45 -7.72
N ARG A 38 -8.56 6.09 -6.89
CA ARG A 38 -9.85 6.79 -6.78
C ARG A 38 -9.82 7.95 -5.78
N GLN A 39 -8.72 8.09 -5.03
CA GLN A 39 -8.58 9.16 -4.06
C GLN A 39 -8.09 10.42 -4.75
N ALA A 40 -8.72 11.56 -4.47
CA ALA A 40 -8.19 12.87 -4.86
C ALA A 40 -7.07 13.32 -3.90
N GLN A 41 -7.17 12.93 -2.62
CA GLN A 41 -6.19 13.18 -1.57
C GLN A 41 -6.21 12.06 -0.55
N VAL A 42 -5.09 11.85 0.12
CA VAL A 42 -4.96 10.91 1.24
C VAL A 42 -4.35 11.67 2.41
N ALA A 43 -4.88 11.48 3.62
CA ALA A 43 -4.30 12.08 4.80
C ALA A 43 -2.87 11.58 5.01
N ASP A 44 -1.97 12.48 5.45
CA ASP A 44 -0.55 12.16 5.55
C ASP A 44 -0.25 10.97 6.45
N ASP A 45 -0.95 10.88 7.59
CA ASP A 45 -0.80 9.77 8.52
C ASP A 45 -1.34 8.45 7.96
N ASP A 46 -2.35 8.49 7.09
CA ASP A 46 -2.83 7.29 6.42
C ASP A 46 -1.89 6.84 5.32
N MET A 47 -1.29 7.77 4.57
CA MET A 47 -0.24 7.46 3.60
C MET A 47 0.99 6.83 4.29
N LYS A 48 1.42 7.33 5.45
CA LYS A 48 2.49 6.71 6.27
C LYS A 48 2.13 5.28 6.67
N LYS A 49 0.89 5.06 7.12
CA LYS A 49 0.43 3.73 7.52
C LYS A 49 0.35 2.77 6.33
N ILE A 50 -0.11 3.23 5.16
CA ILE A 50 -0.13 2.45 3.91
C ILE A 50 1.29 2.00 3.59
N TRP A 51 2.26 2.93 3.57
CA TRP A 51 3.65 2.60 3.30
C TRP A 51 4.27 1.64 4.33
N LYS A 52 3.94 1.81 5.61
CA LYS A 52 4.34 0.84 6.64
C LYS A 52 3.77 -0.55 6.35
N GLY A 53 2.50 -0.64 5.96
CA GLY A 53 1.86 -1.90 5.55
C GLY A 53 2.51 -2.53 4.32
N LEU A 54 2.81 -1.73 3.30
CA LEU A 54 3.51 -2.16 2.07
C LEU A 54 4.92 -2.65 2.37
N PHE A 55 5.67 -1.95 3.22
CA PHE A 55 6.99 -2.37 3.68
C PHE A 55 6.92 -3.76 4.32
N TYR A 56 5.99 -3.99 5.26
CA TYR A 56 5.83 -5.32 5.86
C TYR A 56 5.34 -6.37 4.86
N CYS A 57 4.55 -5.97 3.87
CA CYS A 57 4.12 -6.86 2.80
C CYS A 57 5.31 -7.37 1.97
N VAL A 58 6.28 -6.50 1.65
CA VAL A 58 7.54 -6.86 0.98
C VAL A 58 8.46 -7.64 1.92
N TRP A 59 8.57 -7.23 3.18
CA TRP A 59 9.35 -7.94 4.19
C TRP A 59 8.91 -9.40 4.38
N HIS A 60 7.60 -9.66 4.31
CA HIS A 60 7.02 -11.00 4.40
C HIS A 60 7.02 -11.77 3.06
N ALA A 61 7.54 -11.22 1.97
CA ALA A 61 7.66 -11.93 0.70
C ALA A 61 8.89 -12.86 0.71
N ASP A 62 8.69 -14.12 0.32
CA ASP A 62 9.74 -15.14 0.34
C ASP A 62 10.75 -14.94 -0.78
N LYS A 63 12.01 -14.68 -0.39
CA LYS A 63 13.18 -14.56 -1.29
C LYS A 63 13.14 -13.33 -2.20
N PHE A 64 14.31 -13.00 -2.75
CA PHE A 64 14.52 -11.85 -3.62
C PHE A 64 13.57 -11.77 -4.83
N PRO A 65 13.26 -12.88 -5.55
CA PRO A 65 12.36 -12.79 -6.70
C PRO A 65 10.95 -12.31 -6.35
N ALA A 66 10.37 -12.81 -5.26
CA ALA A 66 9.03 -12.38 -4.83
C ALA A 66 9.03 -10.92 -4.34
N GLN A 67 10.12 -10.48 -3.71
CA GLN A 67 10.29 -9.08 -3.31
C GLN A 67 10.39 -8.16 -4.53
N SER A 68 11.11 -8.57 -5.58
CA SER A 68 11.24 -7.81 -6.83
C SER A 68 9.91 -7.69 -7.55
N GLU A 69 9.18 -8.80 -7.72
CA GLU A 69 7.84 -8.80 -8.35
C GLU A 69 6.87 -7.90 -7.58
N LEU A 70 6.89 -7.96 -6.25
CA LEU A 70 6.03 -7.12 -5.44
C LEU A 70 6.42 -5.64 -5.56
N THR A 71 7.71 -5.33 -5.57
CA THR A 71 8.21 -3.95 -5.75
C THR A 71 7.83 -3.38 -7.11
N GLU A 72 7.91 -4.18 -8.16
CA GLU A 72 7.47 -3.80 -9.51
C GLU A 72 5.97 -3.45 -9.52
N ARG A 73 5.13 -4.29 -8.90
CA ARG A 73 3.69 -4.01 -8.77
C ARG A 73 3.39 -2.73 -7.99
N LEU A 74 4.15 -2.44 -6.93
CA LEU A 74 4.02 -1.19 -6.17
C LEU A 74 4.48 0.04 -6.96
N THR A 75 5.44 -0.15 -7.87
CA THR A 75 5.91 0.91 -8.77
C THR A 75 4.91 1.15 -9.90
N GLN A 76 4.27 0.10 -10.41
CA GLN A 76 3.16 0.23 -11.36
C GLN A 76 1.98 0.98 -10.75
N LEU A 77 1.65 0.71 -9.48
CA LEU A 77 0.61 1.46 -8.78
C LEU A 77 0.87 2.97 -8.81
N LEU A 78 2.11 3.41 -8.57
CA LEU A 78 2.48 4.83 -8.63
C LEU A 78 2.11 5.49 -9.97
N LEU A 79 2.25 4.76 -11.08
CA LEU A 79 1.97 5.25 -12.43
C LEU A 79 0.46 5.39 -12.70
N ASP A 80 -0.37 4.67 -11.95
CA ASP A 80 -1.84 4.71 -12.08
C ASP A 80 -2.48 5.83 -11.23
N LEU A 81 -1.71 6.52 -10.38
CA LEU A 81 -2.22 7.54 -9.46
C LEU A 81 -2.27 8.93 -10.11
N ASP A 82 -3.29 9.72 -9.76
CA ASP A 82 -3.33 11.14 -10.08
C ASP A 82 -2.12 11.88 -9.49
N LEU A 83 -1.65 12.93 -10.18
CA LEU A 83 -0.37 13.59 -9.90
C LEU A 83 -0.18 14.02 -8.43
N PRO A 84 -1.17 14.62 -7.74
CA PRO A 84 -1.02 15.00 -6.34
C PRO A 84 -0.83 13.79 -5.41
N VAL A 85 -1.57 12.70 -5.68
CA VAL A 85 -1.51 11.47 -4.87
C VAL A 85 -0.25 10.67 -5.18
N SER A 86 0.20 10.64 -6.44
CA SER A 86 1.43 9.97 -6.84
C SER A 86 2.66 10.64 -6.22
N ILE A 87 2.72 11.97 -6.20
CA ILE A 87 3.77 12.73 -5.51
C ILE A 87 3.74 12.45 -4.00
N HIS A 88 2.55 12.46 -3.38
CA HIS A 88 2.42 12.19 -1.95
C HIS A 88 2.83 10.76 -1.60
N TYR A 89 2.42 9.78 -2.41
CA TYR A 89 2.82 8.39 -2.30
C TYR A 89 4.34 8.25 -2.44
N PHE A 90 4.95 8.82 -3.48
CA PHE A 90 6.39 8.75 -3.71
C PHE A 90 7.20 9.41 -2.58
N ASN A 91 6.80 10.59 -2.12
CA ASN A 91 7.48 11.29 -1.02
C ASN A 91 7.44 10.51 0.31
N ARG A 92 6.51 9.57 0.45
CA ARG A 92 6.38 8.70 1.62
C ARG A 92 7.03 7.32 1.44
N MET A 93 7.52 6.98 0.24
CA MET A 93 8.21 5.72 -0.11
C MET A 93 9.49 5.41 0.70
N ILE A 94 9.94 6.34 1.57
CA ILE A 94 10.97 6.22 2.62
C ILE A 94 12.34 6.80 2.23
N PRO A 95 12.89 7.67 3.11
CA PRO A 95 14.29 7.48 3.55
C PRO A 95 14.48 7.28 5.07
N ASN A 96 13.48 7.45 5.94
CA ASN A 96 13.73 7.62 7.40
C ASN A 96 13.36 6.47 8.37
N GLN A 97 12.95 5.29 7.89
CA GLN A 97 12.67 4.14 8.78
C GLN A 97 13.61 2.94 8.61
N MET A 98 14.64 3.05 7.76
CA MET A 98 15.68 2.03 7.59
C MET A 98 16.82 2.15 8.63
N ARG A 99 16.53 2.65 9.83
CA ARG A 99 17.38 2.32 11.00
C ARG A 99 16.83 1.04 11.60
N ILE A 100 17.27 -0.06 11.04
CA ILE A 100 17.26 -1.36 11.69
C ILE A 100 18.13 -1.17 12.94
N ASN A 101 17.52 -1.22 14.13
CA ASN A 101 18.23 -1.35 15.42
C ASN A 101 18.99 -2.67 15.46
#